data_AF-A0ABD5NK83-F1
#
_entry.id   AF-A0ABD5NK83-F1
#
_cell.length_a   1.000
_cell.length_b   1.000
_cell.length_c   1.000
_cell.angle_alpha   90.00
_cell.angle_beta   90.00
_cell.angle_gamma   90.00
#
_symmetry.space_group_name_H-M   'P 1'
#
loop_
_entity.id
_entity.type
_entity.pdbx_description
1 polymer ?
#
loop_
_entity_poly.entity_id
_entity_poly.type
_entity_poly.pdbx_seq_one_letter_code
_entity_poly.pdbx_strand_id
1 'polypeptide(L)'
;MGLGSTAKKIQLVSEKAEQMYKQVQELQGRIVTLEGAVDETHDTVTDLEGDVAEQRALLEAIAADRGLDVDAILTEAAIEDADEETGSTASESGDDAGESGDDADESGDGAGETGDAHATSESNA
;
A
#
# COMPACT_ATOMS: atom_id res chain seq x y z
N MET A 1 19.86 42.13 -41.23
CA MET A 1 19.30 40.81 -40.83
C MET A 1 19.35 40.70 -39.31
N GLY A 2 18.43 41.29 -38.55
CA GLY A 2 18.57 41.28 -37.07
C GLY A 2 17.31 41.70 -36.28
N LEU A 3 16.49 42.60 -36.82
CA LEU A 3 15.24 43.00 -36.15
C LEU A 3 14.10 41.97 -36.34
N GLY A 4 14.09 41.22 -37.44
CA GLY A 4 13.06 40.22 -37.72
C GLY A 4 13.17 38.94 -36.86
N SER A 5 14.36 38.56 -36.41
CA SER A 5 14.55 37.37 -35.58
C SER A 5 14.12 37.59 -34.12
N THR A 6 14.23 38.81 -33.59
CA THR A 6 13.72 39.15 -32.24
C THR A 6 12.21 39.25 -32.22
N ALA A 7 11.60 39.88 -33.23
CA ALA A 7 10.14 39.89 -33.38
C ALA A 7 9.55 38.46 -33.49
N LYS A 8 10.21 37.59 -34.26
CA LYS A 8 9.81 36.18 -34.40
C LYS A 8 9.96 35.37 -33.11
N LYS A 9 10.98 35.65 -32.29
CA LYS A 9 11.14 35.04 -30.97
C LYS A 9 10.04 35.47 -30.00
N ILE A 10 9.68 36.76 -30.00
CA ILE A 10 8.57 37.26 -29.16
C ILE A 10 7.25 36.61 -29.60
N GLN A 11 6.99 36.52 -30.91
CA GLN A 11 5.82 35.82 -31.43
C GLN A 11 5.78 34.35 -30.98
N LEU A 12 6.90 33.63 -31.08
CA LEU A 12 6.97 32.22 -30.68
C LEU A 12 6.80 32.03 -29.16
N VAL A 13 7.28 32.96 -28.34
CA VAL A 13 7.02 32.95 -26.89
C VAL A 13 5.54 33.19 -26.62
N SER A 14 4.89 34.11 -27.32
CA SER A 14 3.45 34.34 -27.19
C SER A 14 2.62 33.12 -27.61
N GLU A 15 2.96 32.47 -28.73
CA GLU A 15 2.30 31.25 -29.19
C GLU A 15 2.45 30.10 -28.18
N LYS A 16 3.65 29.94 -27.59
CA LYS A 16 3.88 28.94 -26.53
C LYS A 16 3.16 29.30 -25.23
N ALA A 17 3.12 30.57 -24.86
CA ALA A 17 2.37 31.03 -23.70
C ALA A 17 0.87 30.78 -23.87
N GLU A 18 0.32 30.99 -25.07
CA GLU A 18 -1.08 30.70 -25.38
C GLU A 18 -1.37 29.19 -25.28
N GLN A 19 -0.47 28.35 -25.79
CA GLN A 19 -0.58 26.89 -25.65
C GLN A 19 -0.53 26.44 -24.20
N MET A 20 0.40 26.98 -23.41
CA MET A 20 0.48 26.69 -21.97
C MET A 20 -0.78 27.14 -21.24
N TYR A 21 -1.33 28.31 -21.58
CA TYR A 21 -2.58 28.79 -20.99
C TYR A 21 -3.77 27.87 -21.30
N LYS A 22 -3.85 27.33 -22.53
CA LYS A 22 -4.85 26.33 -22.90
C LYS A 22 -4.68 25.02 -22.12
N GLN A 23 -3.45 24.53 -22.02
CA GLN A 23 -3.14 23.31 -21.25
C GLN A 23 -3.49 23.46 -19.77
N VAL A 24 -3.21 24.62 -19.16
CA VAL A 24 -3.56 24.88 -17.76
C VAL A 24 -5.08 24.90 -17.57
N GLN A 25 -5.85 25.47 -18.50
CA GLN A 25 -7.32 25.43 -18.45
C GLN A 25 -7.87 24.01 -18.60
N GLU A 26 -7.32 23.21 -19.50
CA GLU A 26 -7.71 21.80 -19.65
C GLU A 26 -7.39 20.99 -18.38
N LEU A 27 -6.21 21.21 -17.80
CA LEU A 27 -5.83 20.56 -16.53
C LEU A 27 -6.75 20.99 -15.39
N GLN A 28 -7.08 22.28 -15.29
CA GLN A 28 -8.02 22.78 -14.31
C GLN A 28 -9.39 22.10 -14.47
N GLY A 29 -9.91 22.00 -15.69
CA GLY A 29 -11.19 21.33 -15.95
C GLY A 29 -11.16 19.84 -15.56
N ARG A 30 -10.04 19.15 -15.81
CA ARG A 30 -9.86 17.75 -15.38
C ARG A 30 -9.84 17.62 -13.86
N ILE A 31 -9.18 18.54 -13.16
CA ILE A 31 -9.13 18.53 -11.69
C ILE A 31 -10.53 18.72 -11.11
N VAL A 32 -11.30 19.69 -11.60
CA VAL A 32 -12.68 19.91 -11.14
C VAL A 32 -13.56 18.69 -11.40
N THR A 33 -13.39 18.02 -12.55
CA THR A 33 -14.12 16.79 -12.85
C THR A 33 -13.73 15.65 -11.93
N LEU A 34 -12.43 15.51 -11.64
CA LEU A 34 -11.92 14.49 -10.75
C LEU A 34 -12.38 14.72 -9.31
N GLU A 35 -12.35 15.96 -8.84
CA GLU A 35 -12.84 16.37 -7.53
C GLU A 35 -14.32 15.98 -7.37
N GLY A 36 -15.16 16.34 -8.34
CA GLY A 36 -16.58 15.93 -8.32
C GLY A 36 -16.79 14.41 -8.31
N ALA A 37 -15.98 13.65 -9.06
CA ALA A 37 -16.07 12.19 -9.06
C ALA A 37 -15.61 11.57 -7.72
N VAL A 38 -14.61 12.17 -7.07
CA VAL A 38 -14.14 11.75 -5.75
C VAL A 38 -15.20 12.04 -4.69
N ASP A 39 -15.83 13.22 -4.72
CA ASP A 39 -16.92 13.58 -3.81
C ASP A 39 -18.11 12.61 -3.97
N GLU A 40 -18.53 12.33 -5.20
CA GLU A 40 -19.62 11.38 -5.46
C GLU A 40 -19.27 9.95 -5.02
N THR A 41 -18.02 9.54 -5.21
CA THR A 41 -17.53 8.24 -4.71
C THR A 41 -17.53 8.20 -3.19
N HIS A 42 -17.11 9.29 -2.53
CA HIS A 42 -17.10 9.39 -1.07
C HIS A 42 -18.51 9.29 -0.50
N ASP A 43 -19.48 9.98 -1.10
CA ASP A 43 -20.88 9.92 -0.70
C ASP A 43 -21.42 8.49 -0.89
N THR A 44 -21.14 7.87 -2.03
CA THR A 44 -21.53 6.47 -2.30
C THR A 44 -20.93 5.49 -1.29
N VAL A 45 -19.65 5.66 -0.92
CA VAL A 45 -19.00 4.82 0.09
C VAL A 45 -19.63 5.04 1.46
N THR A 46 -19.93 6.28 1.84
CA THR A 46 -20.57 6.61 3.12
C THR A 46 -21.94 5.94 3.23
N ASP A 47 -22.74 5.99 2.16
CA ASP A 47 -24.05 5.32 2.12
C ASP A 47 -23.89 3.80 2.23
N LEU A 48 -22.92 3.21 1.50
CA LEU A 48 -22.66 1.78 1.54
C LEU A 48 -22.17 1.31 2.92
N GLU A 49 -21.34 2.10 3.61
CA GLU A 49 -20.92 1.83 4.98
C GLU A 49 -22.13 1.80 5.93
N GLY A 50 -23.08 2.72 5.74
CA GLY A 50 -24.36 2.72 6.45
C GLY A 50 -25.16 1.44 6.20
N ASP A 51 -25.38 1.09 4.93
CA ASP A 51 -26.11 -0.12 4.54
C ASP A 51 -25.46 -1.40 5.10
N VAL A 52 -24.13 -1.51 5.06
CA VAL A 52 -23.40 -2.65 5.61
C VAL A 52 -23.55 -2.73 7.13
N ALA A 53 -23.51 -1.59 7.83
CA ALA A 53 -23.73 -1.56 9.27
C ALA A 53 -25.16 -2.02 9.64
N GLU A 54 -26.17 -1.56 8.89
CA GLU A 54 -27.56 -1.99 9.07
C GLU A 54 -27.74 -3.49 8.79
N GLN A 55 -27.15 -3.99 7.70
CA GLN A 55 -27.17 -5.41 7.35
C GLN A 55 -26.50 -6.26 8.42
N ARG A 56 -25.34 -5.82 8.95
CA ARG A 56 -24.65 -6.53 10.04
C ARG A 56 -25.52 -6.59 11.29
N ALA A 57 -26.15 -5.49 11.67
CA ALA A 57 -27.05 -5.45 12.83
C ALA A 57 -28.26 -6.38 12.64
N LEU A 58 -28.82 -6.44 11.42
CA LEU A 58 -29.91 -7.35 11.09
C LEU A 58 -29.46 -8.83 11.17
N LEU A 59 -28.28 -9.15 10.62
CA LEU A 59 -27.72 -10.51 10.67
C LEU A 59 -27.42 -10.94 12.10
N GLU A 60 -26.89 -10.05 12.93
CA GLU A 60 -26.65 -10.31 14.35
C GLU A 60 -27.95 -10.57 15.12
N ALA A 61 -28.99 -9.78 14.86
CA ALA A 61 -30.31 -10.01 15.44
C ALA A 61 -30.89 -11.38 15.05
N ILE A 62 -30.76 -11.77 13.77
CA ILE A 62 -31.21 -13.08 13.28
C ILE A 62 -30.37 -14.20 13.89
N ALA A 63 -29.06 -14.03 14.01
CA ALA A 63 -28.16 -15.02 14.60
C ALA A 63 -28.50 -15.24 16.09
N ALA A 64 -28.74 -14.16 16.85
CA ALA A 64 -29.17 -14.21 18.23
C ALA A 64 -30.51 -14.97 18.39
N ASP A 65 -31.49 -14.71 17.52
CA ASP A 65 -32.77 -15.43 17.49
C ASP A 65 -32.60 -16.94 17.24
N ARG A 66 -31.54 -17.33 16.53
CA ARG A 66 -31.20 -18.73 16.23
C ARG A 66 -30.24 -19.35 17.25
N GLY A 67 -29.76 -18.58 18.22
CA GLY A 67 -28.78 -19.01 19.21
C GLY A 67 -27.40 -19.29 18.61
N LEU A 68 -27.04 -18.60 17.53
CA LEU A 68 -25.71 -18.69 16.90
C LEU A 68 -24.79 -17.63 17.51
N ASP A 69 -23.56 -18.02 17.82
CA ASP A 69 -22.50 -17.11 18.25
C ASP A 69 -21.75 -16.59 17.02
N VAL A 70 -22.01 -15.33 16.67
CA VAL A 70 -21.42 -14.68 15.49
C VAL A 70 -19.90 -14.52 15.65
N ASP A 71 -19.42 -14.21 16.84
CA ASP A 71 -17.99 -13.98 17.09
C ASP A 71 -17.19 -15.28 16.93
N ALA A 72 -17.74 -16.40 17.42
CA ALA A 72 -17.14 -17.71 17.23
C ALA A 72 -17.07 -18.10 15.74
N ILE A 73 -18.14 -17.87 14.97
CA ILE A 73 -18.19 -18.18 13.54
C ILE A 73 -17.20 -17.33 12.74
N LEU A 74 -17.11 -16.03 13.04
CA LEU A 74 -16.15 -15.14 12.38
C LEU A 74 -14.70 -15.51 12.70
N THR A 75 -14.43 -15.96 13.93
CA THR A 75 -13.09 -16.42 14.33
C THR A 75 -12.69 -17.68 13.58
N GLU A 76 -13.60 -18.66 13.47
CA GLU A 76 -13.35 -19.89 12.71
C GLU A 76 -13.07 -19.57 11.22
N ALA A 77 -13.88 -18.72 10.60
CA ALA A 77 -13.70 -18.32 9.21
C ALA A 77 -12.35 -17.63 8.98
N ALA A 78 -11.92 -16.75 9.90
CA ALA A 78 -10.62 -16.07 9.79
C ALA A 78 -9.43 -17.03 9.94
N ILE A 79 -9.58 -18.14 10.66
CA ILE A 79 -8.55 -19.19 10.75
C ILE A 79 -8.51 -19.99 9.44
N GLU A 80 -9.67 -20.38 8.90
CA GLU A 80 -9.76 -21.12 7.63
C GLU A 80 -9.14 -20.32 6.48
N ASP A 81 -9.45 -19.02 6.36
CA ASP A 81 -8.85 -18.13 5.35
C ASP A 81 -7.30 -18.06 5.49
N ALA A 82 -6.80 -18.00 6.73
CA ALA A 82 -5.35 -17.95 6.98
C ALA A 82 -4.65 -19.30 6.67
N ASP A 83 -5.32 -20.42 6.91
CA ASP A 83 -4.83 -21.75 6.54
C ASP A 83 -4.86 -21.98 5.02
N GLU A 84 -5.83 -21.41 4.29
CA GLU A 84 -5.86 -21.42 2.83
C GLU A 84 -4.69 -20.60 2.22
N GLU A 85 -4.41 -19.41 2.78
CA GLU A 85 -3.28 -18.59 2.31
C GLU A 85 -1.91 -19.22 2.62
N THR A 86 -1.76 -19.89 3.78
CA THR A 86 -0.50 -20.52 4.19
C THR A 86 -0.32 -21.94 3.64
N GLY A 87 -1.42 -22.66 3.39
CA GLY A 87 -1.46 -24.01 2.82
C GLY A 87 -1.04 -24.08 1.35
N SER A 88 -0.98 -22.95 0.64
CA SER A 88 -0.46 -22.88 -0.74
C SER A 88 1.07 -23.12 -0.85
N THR A 89 1.79 -23.18 0.29
CA THR A 89 3.25 -23.44 0.32
C THR A 89 3.65 -24.78 0.96
N ALA A 90 2.70 -25.66 1.28
CA ALA A 90 2.97 -26.96 1.90
C ALA A 90 2.55 -28.13 1.00
N SER A 91 3.00 -28.13 -0.26
CA SER A 91 3.21 -29.35 -1.03
C SER A 91 4.65 -29.30 -1.54
N GLU A 92 5.34 -30.45 -1.57
CA GLU A 92 6.76 -30.65 -1.94
C GLU A 92 7.81 -30.51 -0.80
N SER A 93 7.74 -31.36 0.23
CA SER A 93 8.96 -32.04 0.71
C SER A 93 8.59 -33.31 1.45
N GLY A 94 8.61 -34.40 0.68
CA GLY A 94 8.58 -35.75 1.22
C GLY A 94 9.82 -36.01 2.07
N ASP A 95 9.58 -36.54 3.27
CA ASP A 95 10.19 -37.78 3.76
C ASP A 95 11.55 -38.13 3.12
N ASP A 96 12.63 -37.64 3.72
CA ASP A 96 13.95 -38.29 3.67
C ASP A 96 14.40 -38.56 5.11
N ALA A 97 13.88 -39.66 5.64
CA ALA A 97 14.38 -40.26 6.87
C ALA A 97 15.50 -41.24 6.50
N GLY A 98 16.75 -40.95 6.87
CA GLY A 98 17.74 -42.00 7.06
C GLY A 98 19.22 -41.65 6.82
N GLU A 99 19.98 -41.72 7.92
CA GLU A 99 21.32 -42.31 8.01
C GLU A 99 22.58 -41.40 7.90
N SER A 100 22.98 -40.90 9.08
CA SER A 100 24.28 -41.09 9.76
C SER A 100 25.61 -40.60 9.16
N GLY A 101 26.39 -39.91 10.02
CA GLY A 101 27.82 -39.58 9.86
C GLY A 101 28.19 -38.35 10.70
N ASP A 102 28.33 -38.49 12.01
CA ASP A 102 29.60 -38.74 12.74
C ASP A 102 30.39 -37.45 13.04
N ASP A 103 30.80 -37.36 14.29
CA ASP A 103 31.37 -36.28 15.09
C ASP A 103 32.47 -35.38 14.46
N ALA A 104 32.50 -34.10 14.87
CA ALA A 104 33.71 -33.44 15.40
C ALA A 104 33.40 -32.07 16.03
N ASP A 105 33.36 -32.10 17.36
CA ASP A 105 33.77 -31.09 18.34
C ASP A 105 34.70 -29.98 17.83
N GLU A 106 34.33 -28.71 18.03
CA GLU A 106 35.26 -27.69 18.54
C GLU A 106 34.52 -26.48 19.15
N SER A 107 34.49 -26.46 20.49
CA SER A 107 34.15 -25.27 21.28
C SER A 107 35.34 -24.30 21.32
N GLY A 108 35.07 -23.02 21.05
CA GLY A 108 36.08 -21.95 21.10
C GLY A 108 35.48 -20.62 21.54
N ASP A 109 35.14 -20.56 22.83
CA ASP A 109 34.85 -19.37 23.63
C ASP A 109 35.96 -18.30 23.52
N GLY A 110 35.59 -17.02 23.43
CA GLY A 110 36.53 -15.92 23.21
C GLY A 110 35.91 -14.53 23.39
N ALA A 111 35.92 -14.10 24.64
CA ALA A 111 35.37 -12.87 25.20
C ALA A 111 35.98 -11.53 24.73
N GLY A 112 35.19 -10.47 24.92
CA GLY A 112 35.64 -9.11 25.26
C GLY A 112 36.21 -8.29 24.10
N GLU A 113 36.26 -6.96 24.11
CA GLU A 113 35.94 -5.95 25.11
C GLU A 113 36.13 -4.58 24.42
N THR A 114 35.16 -3.67 24.54
CA THR A 114 35.27 -2.19 24.56
C THR A 114 35.94 -1.40 23.42
N GLY A 115 35.58 -0.11 23.35
CA GLY A 115 36.43 0.95 22.82
C GLY A 115 35.74 1.72 21.69
N ASP A 116 34.93 2.72 21.99
CA ASP A 116 35.35 4.09 22.27
C ASP A 116 35.42 4.96 21.00
N ALA A 117 35.08 6.23 21.21
CA ALA A 117 34.58 7.21 20.27
C ALA A 117 35.49 7.56 19.07
N HIS A 118 34.87 8.01 17.97
CA HIS A 118 35.36 9.22 17.32
C HIS A 118 34.24 10.02 16.65
N ALA A 119 34.32 11.33 16.88
CA ALA A 119 33.41 12.38 16.49
C ALA A 119 33.78 12.98 15.13
N THR A 120 32.98 13.99 14.75
CA THR A 120 33.23 15.01 13.70
C THR A 120 33.04 14.48 12.27
N SER A 121 32.56 15.21 11.28
CA SER A 121 32.01 16.55 11.04
C SER A 121 32.05 16.64 9.49
N GLU A 122 31.39 17.63 8.89
CA GLU A 122 31.49 18.01 7.47
C GLU A 122 30.58 17.21 6.51
N SER A 123 29.85 17.81 5.58
CA SER A 123 29.72 19.22 5.19
C SER A 123 28.38 19.37 4.47
N ASN A 124 27.61 20.38 4.87
CA ASN A 124 26.50 20.92 4.11
C ASN A 124 27.05 22.08 3.27
N ALA A 125 27.23 21.85 1.97
CA ALA A 125 27.33 22.88 0.92
C ALA A 125 27.18 22.22 -0.46
#